data_AF-A0A2B8BBA3-F1
#
_entry.id   AF-A0A2B8BBA3-F1
#
_cell.length_a   1.000
_cell.length_b   1.000
_cell.length_c   1.000
_cell.angle_alpha   90.00
_cell.angle_beta   90.00
_cell.angle_gamma   90.00
#
_symmetry.space_group_name_H-M   'P 1'
#
loop_
_entity.id
_entity.type
_entity.pdbx_description
1 polymer ?
#
loop_
_entity_poly.entity_id
_entity_poly.type
_entity_poly.pdbx_seq_one_letter_code
_entity_poly.pdbx_strand_id
1 'polypeptide(L)'
;MRLPVLLLTGLLLCGLLPVAASADGLRVTAVLDGDTLELEDGRRVRLAGIDAAKPPRNADPADGRVWPLAEAATAALADLALGRRVVLHGPAPTDRHGRLLAHLVREDGLWLQSALLVRGLARVHTRPDARAYAAELLAGEETARNAGRGLWRSRVYAVREAADPEEIFRDRDSFQLVEGVVLAVSKSGGEGWLDFGTDWRSDVTVHIGRAAMREVIRAGIDPLSYEGRRVRVRGWITLRNGPMIEITHPEQIERLEREPASAALRRSGADDESWDDDEGEDDLE
;
A
#
# COMPACT_ATOMS: atom_id res chain seq x y z
N MET A 1 43.19 -12.76 -65.86
CA MET A 1 41.85 -12.14 -65.68
C MET A 1 41.71 -11.83 -64.19
N ARG A 2 41.99 -10.59 -63.76
CA ARG A 2 41.03 -9.51 -63.42
C ARG A 2 40.15 -9.81 -62.18
N LEU A 3 40.56 -9.27 -61.01
CA LEU A 3 39.83 -8.58 -59.89
C LEU A 3 38.48 -9.15 -59.34
N PRO A 4 37.97 -8.76 -58.14
CA PRO A 4 38.60 -8.25 -56.90
C PRO A 4 38.01 -8.77 -55.56
N VAL A 5 38.81 -8.61 -54.50
CA VAL A 5 38.52 -8.02 -53.17
C VAL A 5 37.05 -7.74 -52.77
N LEU A 6 36.66 -8.25 -51.60
CA LEU A 6 35.73 -7.56 -50.69
C LEU A 6 36.16 -7.81 -49.23
N LEU A 7 36.94 -6.88 -48.69
CA LEU A 7 37.12 -6.70 -47.24
C LEU A 7 35.79 -6.16 -46.68
N LEU A 8 35.16 -6.91 -45.78
CA LEU A 8 34.08 -6.39 -44.93
C LEU A 8 34.68 -6.06 -43.55
N THR A 9 35.16 -4.84 -43.39
CA THR A 9 35.54 -4.29 -42.07
C THR A 9 34.27 -4.03 -41.27
N GLY A 10 33.95 -4.94 -40.35
CA GLY A 10 32.90 -4.75 -39.35
C GLY A 10 33.34 -3.72 -38.32
N LEU A 11 32.81 -2.50 -38.46
CA LEU A 11 32.90 -1.41 -37.50
C LEU A 11 32.22 -1.86 -36.20
N LEU A 12 33.00 -2.22 -35.18
CA LEU A 12 32.50 -2.49 -33.84
C LEU A 12 32.02 -1.16 -33.24
N LEU A 13 30.76 -0.82 -33.49
CA LEU A 13 30.10 0.33 -32.88
C LEU A 13 29.96 0.02 -31.39
N CYS A 14 30.93 0.51 -30.62
CA CYS A 14 30.94 0.50 -29.17
C CYS A 14 29.74 1.33 -28.71
N GLY A 15 28.60 0.67 -28.52
CA GLY A 15 27.40 1.25 -27.94
C GLY A 15 27.68 1.57 -26.49
N LEU A 16 28.22 2.77 -26.25
CA LEU A 16 28.19 3.41 -24.95
C LEU A 16 26.71 3.67 -24.66
N LEU A 17 26.06 2.70 -24.02
CA LEU A 17 24.78 2.97 -23.38
C LEU A 17 25.01 4.15 -22.44
N PRO A 18 24.14 5.17 -22.45
CA PRO A 18 24.22 6.18 -21.42
C PRO A 18 23.97 5.44 -20.10
N VAL A 19 25.03 5.32 -19.29
CA VAL A 19 24.87 5.10 -17.85
C VAL A 19 23.90 6.19 -17.42
N ALA A 20 22.69 5.77 -17.04
CA ALA A 20 21.74 6.66 -16.41
C ALA A 20 22.52 7.39 -15.31
N ALA A 21 22.61 8.73 -15.43
CA ALA A 21 23.28 9.55 -14.44
C ALA A 21 22.78 9.10 -13.07
N SER A 22 23.69 8.59 -12.23
CA SER A 22 23.34 8.33 -10.85
C SER A 22 22.84 9.65 -10.30
N ALA A 23 21.57 9.71 -9.91
CA ALA A 23 21.15 10.75 -8.99
C ALA A 23 22.05 10.53 -7.76
N ASP A 24 23.05 11.38 -7.58
CA ASP A 24 24.02 11.23 -6.49
C ASP A 24 23.23 11.13 -5.19
N GLY A 25 23.25 9.93 -4.58
CA GLY A 25 22.45 9.67 -3.40
C GLY A 25 22.87 10.61 -2.29
N LEU A 26 21.92 11.12 -1.52
CA LEU A 26 22.18 12.07 -0.44
C LEU A 26 22.46 11.33 0.85
N ARG A 27 23.44 11.80 1.63
CA ARG A 27 23.71 11.23 2.94
C ARG A 27 22.59 11.55 3.92
N VAL A 28 22.16 10.57 4.70
CA VAL A 28 21.28 10.77 5.86
C VAL A 28 22.09 11.29 7.04
N THR A 29 21.74 12.46 7.55
CA THR A 29 22.45 13.13 8.66
C THR A 29 21.77 12.92 10.01
N ALA A 30 20.45 12.72 10.03
CA ALA A 30 19.70 12.45 11.25
C ALA A 30 18.53 11.51 10.99
N VAL A 31 18.15 10.74 12.01
CA VAL A 31 16.88 10.00 12.08
C VAL A 31 16.07 10.60 13.22
N LEU A 32 14.89 11.12 12.89
CA LEU A 32 14.06 11.90 13.83
C LEU A 32 13.04 11.01 14.55
N ASP A 33 12.47 10.04 13.84
CA ASP A 33 11.60 8.98 14.38
C ASP A 33 11.60 7.77 13.45
N GLY A 34 10.79 6.74 13.73
CA GLY A 34 10.73 5.50 12.96
C GLY A 34 10.32 5.61 11.49
N ASP A 35 9.88 6.78 11.00
CA ASP A 35 9.56 7.01 9.60
C ASP A 35 10.04 8.37 9.05
N THR A 36 10.84 9.13 9.80
CA THR A 36 11.28 10.47 9.40
C THR A 36 12.78 10.64 9.59
N LEU A 37 13.45 11.17 8.56
CA LEU A 37 14.90 11.44 8.56
C LEU A 37 15.26 12.79 7.92
N GLU A 38 16.51 13.21 8.09
CA GLU A 38 17.07 14.43 7.50
C GLU A 38 18.24 14.07 6.58
N LEU A 39 18.32 14.76 5.43
CA LEU A 39 19.36 14.60 4.42
C LEU A 39 20.44 15.69 4.57
N GLU A 40 21.61 15.47 3.96
CA GLU A 40 22.76 16.40 4.04
C GLU A 40 22.51 17.79 3.43
N ASP A 41 21.47 17.94 2.61
CA ASP A 41 21.02 19.22 2.06
C ASP A 41 19.96 19.92 2.94
N GLY A 42 19.69 19.39 4.14
CA GLY A 42 18.75 19.94 5.11
C GLY A 42 17.28 19.56 4.87
N ARG A 43 16.96 18.82 3.80
CA ARG A 43 15.58 18.36 3.57
C ARG A 43 15.20 17.26 4.55
N ARG A 44 13.99 17.38 5.09
CA ARG A 44 13.36 16.32 5.88
C ARG A 44 12.51 15.43 5.00
N VAL A 45 12.66 14.13 5.16
CA VAL A 45 11.91 13.12 4.43
C VAL A 45 11.12 12.28 5.42
N ARG A 46 9.80 12.20 5.21
CA ARG A 46 8.97 11.15 5.80
C ARG A 46 8.85 10.02 4.78
N LEU A 47 9.13 8.81 5.20
CA LEU A 47 9.02 7.62 4.36
C LEU A 47 7.58 7.46 3.88
N ALA A 48 7.37 7.60 2.57
CA ALA A 48 6.04 7.53 1.97
C ALA A 48 5.42 6.13 2.10
N GLY A 49 4.09 6.09 2.22
CA GLY A 49 3.30 4.86 2.22
C GLY A 49 3.35 4.04 3.51
N ILE A 50 4.12 4.46 4.52
CA ILE A 50 4.20 3.77 5.81
C ILE A 50 3.94 4.69 7.01
N ASP A 51 3.56 4.07 8.11
CA ASP A 51 3.44 4.68 9.43
C ASP A 51 4.15 3.78 10.44
N ALA A 52 5.26 4.26 11.00
CA ALA A 52 6.00 3.54 12.03
C ALA A 52 5.28 3.59 13.37
N ALA A 53 5.63 2.69 14.29
CA ALA A 53 5.16 2.83 15.67
C ALA A 53 5.59 4.17 16.27
N LYS A 54 4.68 4.83 16.97
CA LYS A 54 4.90 6.11 17.65
C LYS A 54 4.25 6.10 19.03
N PRO A 55 4.77 6.88 19.98
CA PRO A 55 4.06 7.18 21.21
C PRO A 55 2.66 7.75 20.92
N PRO A 56 1.67 7.56 21.82
CA PRO A 56 0.40 8.26 21.75
C PRO A 56 0.62 9.77 21.64
N ARG A 57 -0.24 10.46 20.89
CA ARG A 57 -0.10 11.90 20.64
C ARG A 57 -0.05 12.76 21.91
N ASN A 58 -0.69 12.30 22.98
CA ASN A 58 -0.75 12.96 24.29
C ASN A 58 0.26 12.41 25.30
N ALA A 59 1.22 11.59 24.85
CA ALA A 59 2.30 11.14 25.70
C ALA A 59 3.19 12.32 26.10
N ASP A 60 3.43 12.49 27.40
CA ASP A 60 4.45 13.40 27.91
C ASP A 60 5.78 12.63 28.03
N PRO A 61 6.86 13.06 27.35
CA PRO A 61 8.18 12.48 27.56
C PRO A 61 8.66 12.53 29.02
N ALA A 62 8.16 13.48 29.82
CA ALA A 62 8.49 13.59 31.23
C ALA A 62 7.88 12.48 32.11
N ASP A 63 6.85 11.77 31.62
CA ASP A 63 6.18 10.70 32.36
C ASP A 63 7.07 9.43 32.50
N GLY A 64 8.21 9.37 31.82
CA GLY A 64 9.12 8.22 31.87
C GLY A 64 8.55 6.93 31.26
N ARG A 65 7.42 7.02 30.57
CA ARG A 65 6.82 5.88 29.85
C ARG A 65 7.71 5.50 28.67
N VAL A 66 7.76 4.21 28.40
CA VAL A 66 8.59 3.62 27.34
C VAL A 66 7.67 3.14 26.23
N TRP A 67 8.08 3.30 24.97
CA TRP A 67 7.33 2.80 23.82
C TRP A 67 8.23 1.88 23.00
N PRO A 68 8.39 0.61 23.43
CA PRO A 68 9.41 -0.28 22.87
C PRO A 68 9.32 -0.46 21.35
N LEU A 69 8.11 -0.48 20.78
CA LEU A 69 7.92 -0.59 19.34
C LEU A 69 8.34 0.69 18.59
N ALA A 70 8.10 1.87 19.17
CA ALA A 70 8.50 3.14 18.56
C ALA A 70 10.02 3.34 18.64
N GLU A 71 10.62 2.97 19.77
CA GLU A 71 12.07 2.95 19.95
C GLU A 71 12.74 1.95 19.00
N ALA A 72 12.18 0.74 18.88
CA ALA A 72 12.67 -0.27 17.94
C ALA A 72 12.57 0.18 16.48
N ALA A 73 11.47 0.85 16.09
CA ALA A 73 11.32 1.39 14.74
C ALA A 73 12.35 2.49 14.44
N THR A 74 12.58 3.39 15.41
CA THR A 74 13.56 4.48 15.29
C THR A 74 14.99 3.95 15.22
N ALA A 75 15.34 3.01 16.10
CA ALA A 75 16.65 2.34 16.09
C ALA A 75 16.89 1.59 14.78
N ALA A 76 15.89 0.85 14.29
CA ALA A 76 16.02 0.14 13.01
C ALA A 76 16.21 1.11 11.84
N LEU A 77 15.50 2.24 11.79
CA LEU A 77 15.72 3.22 10.73
C LEU A 77 17.13 3.85 10.82
N ALA A 78 17.60 4.14 12.03
CA ALA A 78 18.97 4.62 12.26
C ALA A 78 20.01 3.61 11.77
N ASP A 79 19.89 2.33 12.14
CA ASP A 79 20.81 1.26 11.72
C ASP A 79 20.84 1.08 10.20
N LEU A 80 19.68 1.26 9.54
CA LEU A 80 19.57 1.09 8.10
C LEU A 80 20.11 2.29 7.30
N ALA A 81 19.93 3.49 7.82
CA ALA A 81 20.02 4.72 7.02
C ALA A 81 21.06 5.73 7.51
N LEU A 82 21.29 5.86 8.83
CA LEU A 82 22.13 6.93 9.38
C LEU A 82 23.56 6.87 8.82
N GLY A 83 24.04 7.99 8.29
CA GLY A 83 25.36 8.08 7.67
C GLY A 83 25.48 7.35 6.32
N ARG A 84 24.42 6.71 5.80
CA ARG A 84 24.41 6.06 4.48
C ARG A 84 23.88 7.02 3.41
N ARG A 85 24.24 6.78 2.14
CA ARG A 85 23.66 7.49 1.00
C ARG A 85 22.37 6.81 0.56
N VAL A 86 21.35 7.62 0.29
CA VAL A 86 20.02 7.19 -0.18
C VAL A 86 19.59 7.99 -1.40
N VAL A 87 18.86 7.35 -2.30
CA VAL A 87 18.27 7.95 -3.49
C VAL A 87 16.76 8.01 -3.29
N LEU A 88 16.17 9.15 -3.64
CA LEU A 88 14.71 9.30 -3.70
C LEU A 88 14.19 8.55 -4.92
N HIS A 89 13.17 7.72 -4.72
CA HIS A 89 12.57 6.90 -5.75
C HIS A 89 11.10 7.25 -5.94
N GLY A 90 10.69 7.46 -7.20
CA GLY A 90 9.33 7.85 -7.55
C GLY A 90 8.96 9.29 -7.13
N PRO A 91 7.65 9.62 -7.14
CA PRO A 91 7.16 10.94 -6.73
C PRO A 91 7.51 11.28 -5.29
N ALA A 92 7.84 12.55 -5.04
CA ALA A 92 8.18 13.06 -3.71
C ALA A 92 7.38 14.34 -3.37
N PRO A 93 6.04 14.27 -3.25
CA PRO A 93 5.25 15.43 -2.89
C PRO A 93 5.59 15.92 -1.47
N THR A 94 5.44 17.22 -1.24
CA THR A 94 5.68 17.83 0.07
C THR A 94 4.40 17.81 0.90
N ASP A 95 4.49 17.42 2.17
CA ASP A 95 3.36 17.49 3.11
C ASP A 95 3.17 18.90 3.70
N ARG A 96 2.08 19.10 4.45
CA ARG A 96 1.77 20.39 5.11
C ARG A 96 2.81 20.87 6.14
N HIS A 97 3.74 19.99 6.54
CA HIS A 97 4.82 20.28 7.48
C HIS A 97 6.15 20.55 6.77
N GLY A 98 6.15 20.62 5.44
CA GLY A 98 7.35 20.89 4.64
C GLY A 98 8.26 19.68 4.44
N ARG A 99 7.80 18.46 4.79
CA ARG A 99 8.58 17.23 4.59
C ARG A 99 8.29 16.64 3.22
N LEU A 100 9.32 16.11 2.57
CA LEU A 100 9.13 15.27 1.39
C LEU A 100 8.53 13.93 1.80
N LEU A 101 7.51 13.47 1.08
CA LEU A 101 6.99 12.12 1.17
C LEU A 101 7.66 11.28 0.10
N ALA A 102 8.74 10.57 0.42
CA ALA A 102 9.53 9.88 -0.59
C ALA A 102 9.80 8.40 -0.24
N HIS A 103 9.97 7.60 -1.29
CA HIS A 103 10.60 6.29 -1.18
C HIS A 103 12.11 6.46 -1.18
N LEU A 104 12.80 5.81 -0.25
CA LEU A 104 14.25 5.93 -0.11
C LEU A 104 14.90 4.58 -0.31
N VAL A 105 15.81 4.53 -1.27
CA VAL A 105 16.60 3.34 -1.60
C VAL A 105 18.06 3.64 -1.29
N ARG A 106 18.69 2.80 -0.48
CA ARG A 106 20.11 2.91 -0.15
C ARG A 106 20.96 2.55 -1.38
N GLU A 107 22.20 3.02 -1.42
CA GLU A 107 23.14 2.78 -2.53
C GLU A 107 23.35 1.29 -2.89
N ASP A 108 23.13 0.37 -1.95
CA ASP A 108 23.21 -1.08 -2.14
C ASP A 108 21.88 -1.72 -2.59
N GLY A 109 20.88 -0.91 -2.93
CA GLY A 109 19.56 -1.35 -3.39
C GLY A 109 18.56 -1.62 -2.27
N LEU A 110 18.93 -1.46 -0.99
CA LEU A 110 17.99 -1.69 0.12
C LEU A 110 16.90 -0.60 0.14
N TRP A 111 15.65 -0.99 -0.08
CA TRP A 111 14.50 -0.12 0.10
C TRP A 111 14.08 -0.03 1.57
N LEU A 112 14.20 1.17 2.15
CA LEU A 112 14.02 1.39 3.60
C LEU A 112 12.61 1.02 4.09
N GLN A 113 11.56 1.41 3.37
CA GLN A 113 10.18 1.11 3.75
C GLN A 113 9.92 -0.39 3.83
N SER A 114 10.31 -1.14 2.79
CA SER A 114 10.15 -2.60 2.76
C SER A 114 10.91 -3.25 3.91
N ALA A 115 12.14 -2.79 4.18
CA ALA A 115 12.94 -3.30 5.28
C ALA A 115 12.31 -3.07 6.66
N LEU A 116 11.57 -1.97 6.87
CA LEU A 116 10.82 -1.71 8.10
C LEU A 116 9.53 -2.54 8.17
N LEU A 117 8.80 -2.67 7.06
CA LEU A 117 7.56 -3.45 6.98
C LEU A 117 7.81 -4.94 7.24
N VAL A 118 8.82 -5.54 6.59
CA VAL A 118 9.14 -6.98 6.75
C VAL A 118 9.56 -7.33 8.19
N ARG A 119 10.13 -6.37 8.92
CA ARG A 119 10.46 -6.50 10.36
C ARG A 119 9.24 -6.26 11.27
N GLY A 120 8.11 -5.85 10.72
CA GLY A 120 6.92 -5.47 11.47
C GLY A 120 7.14 -4.24 12.34
N LEU A 121 7.90 -3.25 11.87
CA LEU A 121 8.17 -2.01 12.61
C LEU A 121 7.37 -0.81 12.09
N ALA A 122 6.68 -1.01 10.97
CA ALA A 122 5.73 -0.06 10.40
C ALA A 122 4.53 -0.82 9.83
N ARG A 123 3.47 -0.08 9.54
CA ARG A 123 2.29 -0.52 8.79
C ARG A 123 2.10 0.37 7.57
N VAL A 124 1.36 -0.11 6.58
CA VAL A 124 1.09 0.63 5.35
C VAL A 124 0.01 1.67 5.61
N HIS A 125 0.36 2.91 5.30
CA HIS A 125 -0.51 4.08 5.39
C HIS A 125 -0.23 4.98 4.18
N THR A 126 -0.98 4.73 3.12
CA THR A 126 -0.93 5.48 1.86
C THR A 126 -1.81 6.73 1.92
N ARG A 127 -1.49 7.72 1.09
CA ARG A 127 -2.34 8.91 0.88
C ARG A 127 -2.82 8.94 -0.56
N PRO A 128 -3.98 9.55 -0.87
CA PRO A 128 -4.50 9.62 -2.24
C PRO A 128 -3.51 10.20 -3.28
N ASP A 129 -2.64 11.10 -2.85
CA ASP A 129 -1.61 11.80 -3.63
C ASP A 129 -0.20 11.20 -3.48
N ALA A 130 -0.05 10.12 -2.70
CA ALA A 130 1.22 9.43 -2.47
C ALA A 130 0.99 7.90 -2.37
N ARG A 131 0.65 7.30 -3.52
CA ARG A 131 0.27 5.88 -3.66
C ARG A 131 1.32 5.01 -4.36
N ALA A 132 2.47 5.58 -4.72
CA ALA A 132 3.51 4.85 -5.43
C ALA A 132 3.95 3.61 -4.63
N TYR A 133 4.19 2.51 -5.33
CA TYR A 133 4.65 1.23 -4.77
C TYR A 133 3.76 0.61 -3.68
N ALA A 134 2.47 0.99 -3.64
CA ALA A 134 1.58 0.51 -2.59
C ALA A 134 1.37 -1.01 -2.62
N ALA A 135 1.35 -1.63 -3.80
CA ALA A 135 1.18 -3.08 -3.91
C ALA A 135 2.34 -3.84 -3.24
N GLU A 136 3.56 -3.38 -3.45
CA GLU A 136 4.78 -3.94 -2.86
C GLU A 136 4.85 -3.69 -1.35
N LEU A 137 4.43 -2.51 -0.89
CA LEU A 137 4.30 -2.20 0.53
C LEU A 137 3.29 -3.13 1.21
N LEU A 138 2.10 -3.30 0.61
CA LEU A 138 1.03 -4.17 1.13
C LEU A 138 1.49 -5.63 1.23
N ALA A 139 2.21 -6.13 0.23
CA ALA A 139 2.76 -7.48 0.25
C ALA A 139 3.81 -7.69 1.36
N GLY A 140 4.68 -6.69 1.58
CA GLY A 140 5.66 -6.70 2.68
C GLY A 140 4.99 -6.69 4.06
N GLU A 141 3.95 -5.87 4.21
CA GLU A 141 3.13 -5.82 5.42
C GLU A 141 2.42 -7.15 5.70
N GLU A 142 1.77 -7.72 4.70
CA GLU A 142 1.10 -9.01 4.80
C GLU A 142 2.07 -10.11 5.28
N THR A 143 3.29 -10.13 4.73
CA THR A 143 4.33 -11.09 5.16
C THR A 143 4.64 -10.94 6.64
N ALA A 144 4.82 -9.71 7.14
CA ALA A 144 5.09 -9.46 8.55
C ALA A 144 3.90 -9.77 9.46
N ARG A 145 2.68 -9.48 8.99
CA ARG A 145 1.43 -9.77 9.70
C ARG A 145 1.21 -11.27 9.85
N ASN A 146 1.35 -12.03 8.77
CA ASN A 146 1.20 -13.49 8.78
C ASN A 146 2.29 -14.16 9.64
N ALA A 147 3.49 -13.57 9.70
CA ALA A 147 4.58 -14.04 10.56
C ALA A 147 4.49 -13.55 12.02
N GLY A 148 3.48 -12.75 12.37
CA GLY A 148 3.33 -12.17 13.71
C GLY A 148 4.59 -11.43 14.16
N ARG A 149 5.12 -10.50 13.35
CA ARG A 149 6.35 -9.75 13.69
C ARG A 149 6.04 -8.37 14.26
N GLY A 150 6.82 -7.91 15.22
CA GLY A 150 6.79 -6.55 15.76
C GLY A 150 5.37 -6.07 16.11
N LEU A 151 4.85 -5.07 15.39
CA LEU A 151 3.51 -4.50 15.53
C LEU A 151 2.44 -5.60 15.63
N TRP A 152 2.55 -6.64 14.81
CA TRP A 152 1.53 -7.69 14.65
C TRP A 152 1.44 -8.66 15.84
N ARG A 153 2.30 -8.51 16.87
CA ARG A 153 2.16 -9.20 18.17
C ARG A 153 1.52 -8.34 19.25
N SER A 154 1.36 -7.05 18.98
CA SER A 154 0.83 -6.09 19.93
C SER A 154 -0.67 -5.93 19.74
N ARG A 155 -1.41 -5.94 20.86
CA ARG A 155 -2.86 -5.66 20.85
C ARG A 155 -3.19 -4.31 20.20
N VAL A 156 -2.35 -3.30 20.40
CA VAL A 156 -2.57 -1.94 19.87
C VAL A 156 -2.69 -1.95 18.35
N TYR A 157 -1.93 -2.81 17.66
CA TYR A 157 -1.88 -2.90 16.19
C TYR A 157 -2.57 -4.16 15.65
N ALA A 158 -3.23 -4.96 16.50
CA ALA A 158 -3.98 -6.12 16.05
C ALA A 158 -5.08 -5.71 15.06
N VAL A 159 -5.37 -6.57 14.09
CA VAL A 159 -6.52 -6.34 13.22
C VAL A 159 -7.79 -6.47 14.06
N ARG A 160 -8.70 -5.50 13.94
CA ARG A 160 -9.99 -5.51 14.64
C ARG A 160 -11.01 -6.32 13.87
N GLU A 161 -11.90 -7.01 14.58
CA GLU A 161 -13.07 -7.65 13.97
C GLU A 161 -14.23 -6.66 13.97
N ALA A 162 -14.86 -6.44 12.81
CA ALA A 162 -15.98 -5.52 12.65
C ALA A 162 -17.21 -5.93 13.50
N ALA A 163 -17.26 -7.20 13.91
CA ALA A 163 -18.27 -7.73 14.82
C ALA A 163 -18.11 -7.27 16.28
N ASP A 164 -17.03 -6.55 16.63
CA ASP A 164 -16.85 -5.87 17.92
C ASP A 164 -16.85 -4.33 17.74
N PRO A 165 -18.03 -3.71 17.53
CA PRO A 165 -18.12 -2.26 17.33
C PRO A 165 -17.72 -1.48 18.59
N GLU A 166 -17.81 -2.05 19.80
CA GLU A 166 -17.39 -1.38 21.02
C GLU A 166 -15.87 -1.20 21.09
N GLU A 167 -15.10 -2.23 20.71
CA GLU A 167 -13.64 -2.10 20.62
C GLU A 167 -13.24 -1.04 19.59
N ILE A 168 -13.89 -1.03 18.42
CA ILE A 168 -13.61 -0.07 17.36
C ILE A 168 -14.02 1.36 17.79
N PHE A 169 -15.13 1.52 18.51
CA PHE A 169 -15.53 2.80 19.09
C PHE A 169 -14.49 3.38 20.06
N ARG A 170 -13.83 2.53 20.86
CA ARG A 170 -12.74 2.95 21.76
C ARG A 170 -11.51 3.42 21.00
N ASP A 171 -11.29 2.90 19.79
CA ASP A 171 -10.22 3.27 18.87
C ASP A 171 -10.52 4.48 17.98
N ARG A 172 -11.57 5.27 18.29
CA ARG A 172 -11.84 6.54 17.60
C ARG A 172 -10.60 7.45 17.53
N ASP A 173 -10.48 8.20 16.44
CA ASP A 173 -9.33 9.08 16.16
C ASP A 173 -7.99 8.35 16.05
N SER A 174 -8.03 7.07 15.65
CA SER A 174 -6.83 6.29 15.35
C SER A 174 -6.95 5.56 14.01
N PHE A 175 -5.82 5.32 13.37
CA PHE A 175 -5.75 4.50 12.17
C PHE A 175 -5.77 3.02 12.56
N GLN A 176 -6.70 2.24 12.02
CA GLN A 176 -6.88 0.82 12.31
C GLN A 176 -7.05 -0.01 11.03
N LEU A 177 -6.78 -1.31 11.16
CA LEU A 177 -7.19 -2.32 10.19
C LEU A 177 -8.41 -3.03 10.78
N VAL A 178 -9.48 -3.13 10.01
CA VAL A 178 -10.73 -3.78 10.41
C VAL A 178 -11.06 -4.86 9.38
N GLU A 179 -11.38 -6.06 9.86
CA GLU A 179 -11.84 -7.18 9.06
C GLU A 179 -13.27 -7.57 9.42
N GLY A 180 -14.04 -8.05 8.45
CA GLY A 180 -15.36 -8.60 8.72
C GLY A 180 -16.07 -9.01 7.45
N VAL A 181 -17.23 -9.65 7.61
CA VAL A 181 -18.14 -9.95 6.50
C VAL A 181 -19.03 -8.73 6.28
N VAL A 182 -19.09 -8.23 5.05
CA VAL A 182 -20.02 -7.16 4.70
C VAL A 182 -21.42 -7.75 4.63
N LEU A 183 -22.35 -7.24 5.44
CA LEU A 183 -23.73 -7.75 5.51
C LEU A 183 -24.64 -7.09 4.49
N ALA A 184 -24.40 -5.81 4.18
CA ALA A 184 -25.18 -5.08 3.20
C ALA A 184 -24.28 -4.09 2.45
N VAL A 185 -24.56 -3.92 1.16
CA VAL A 185 -23.97 -2.84 0.37
C VAL A 185 -25.07 -1.93 -0.16
N SER A 186 -24.90 -0.63 0.01
CA SER A 186 -25.81 0.36 -0.55
C SER A 186 -25.06 1.41 -1.37
N LYS A 187 -25.77 2.01 -2.33
CA LYS A 187 -25.24 3.06 -3.21
C LYS A 187 -26.28 4.15 -3.37
N SER A 188 -25.87 5.40 -3.15
CA SER A 188 -26.72 6.58 -3.33
C SER A 188 -25.86 7.77 -3.72
N GLY A 189 -26.34 8.60 -4.64
CA GLY A 189 -25.59 9.80 -5.06
C GLY A 189 -24.18 9.51 -5.63
N GLY A 190 -23.90 8.29 -6.08
CA GLY A 190 -22.57 7.85 -6.55
C GLY A 190 -21.57 7.52 -5.42
N GLU A 191 -22.01 7.57 -4.18
CA GLU A 191 -21.31 7.13 -2.98
C GLU A 191 -21.74 5.70 -2.62
N GLY A 192 -20.90 4.96 -1.89
CA GLY A 192 -21.18 3.60 -1.46
C GLY A 192 -20.97 3.40 0.02
N TRP A 193 -21.77 2.52 0.62
CA TRP A 193 -21.66 2.10 2.02
C TRP A 193 -21.61 0.58 2.11
N LEU A 194 -20.68 0.08 2.90
CA LEU A 194 -20.54 -1.34 3.22
C LEU A 194 -20.76 -1.46 4.73
N ASP A 195 -21.88 -2.07 5.11
CA ASP A 195 -22.28 -2.23 6.51
C ASP A 195 -21.88 -3.63 7.00
N PHE A 196 -21.22 -3.68 8.16
CA PHE A 196 -20.75 -4.94 8.79
C PHE A 196 -21.70 -5.46 9.86
N GLY A 197 -22.79 -4.74 10.12
CA GLY A 197 -23.81 -5.08 11.08
C GLY A 197 -25.20 -4.64 10.59
N THR A 198 -26.24 -5.05 11.31
CA THR A 198 -27.63 -4.79 10.92
C THR A 198 -28.12 -3.41 11.35
N ASP A 199 -27.46 -2.79 12.33
CA ASP A 199 -27.75 -1.43 12.77
C ASP A 199 -26.57 -0.52 12.50
N TRP A 200 -26.58 0.09 11.31
CA TRP A 200 -25.57 1.07 10.89
C TRP A 200 -25.37 2.22 11.87
N ARG A 201 -26.26 2.47 12.86
CA ARG A 201 -26.10 3.53 13.87
C ARG A 201 -25.11 3.18 14.98
N SER A 202 -24.85 1.90 15.18
CA SER A 202 -24.01 1.38 16.26
C SER A 202 -22.91 0.46 15.75
N ASP A 203 -23.14 -0.21 14.63
CA ASP A 203 -22.20 -1.10 13.97
C ASP A 203 -21.18 -0.36 13.08
N VAL A 204 -20.20 -1.11 12.59
CA VAL A 204 -19.16 -0.57 11.72
C VAL A 204 -19.69 -0.37 10.30
N THR A 205 -19.48 0.82 9.75
CA THR A 205 -19.75 1.14 8.35
C THR A 205 -18.49 1.61 7.65
N VAL A 206 -18.31 1.19 6.40
CA VAL A 206 -17.30 1.74 5.50
C VAL A 206 -17.99 2.63 4.49
N HIS A 207 -17.56 3.88 4.39
CA HIS A 207 -18.07 4.83 3.41
C HIS A 207 -17.04 5.07 2.31
N ILE A 208 -17.52 5.11 1.07
CA ILE A 208 -16.73 5.38 -0.12
C ILE A 208 -17.34 6.56 -0.86
N GLY A 209 -16.77 7.75 -0.65
CA GLY A 209 -17.22 8.96 -1.32
C GLY A 209 -17.12 8.88 -2.85
N ARG A 210 -17.90 9.70 -3.56
CA ARG A 210 -18.07 9.64 -5.02
C ARG A 210 -16.76 9.68 -5.81
N ALA A 211 -15.79 10.49 -5.38
CA ALA A 211 -14.49 10.58 -6.03
C ALA A 211 -13.67 9.30 -5.84
N ALA A 212 -13.61 8.80 -4.59
CA ALA A 212 -12.93 7.56 -4.26
C ALA A 212 -13.55 6.37 -4.97
N MET A 213 -14.88 6.29 -5.05
CA MET A 213 -15.60 5.24 -5.77
C MET A 213 -15.12 5.10 -7.23
N ARG A 214 -14.88 6.23 -7.93
CA ARG A 214 -14.33 6.20 -9.29
C ARG A 214 -12.90 5.67 -9.35
N GLU A 215 -12.05 6.07 -8.40
CA GLU A 215 -10.66 5.57 -8.33
C GLU A 215 -10.61 4.07 -8.02
N VAL A 216 -11.47 3.61 -7.11
CA VAL A 216 -11.61 2.19 -6.72
C VAL A 216 -12.06 1.34 -7.90
N ILE A 217 -13.10 1.77 -8.63
CA ILE A 217 -13.56 1.08 -9.85
C ILE A 217 -12.49 1.08 -10.93
N ARG A 218 -11.77 2.19 -11.13
CA ARG A 218 -10.68 2.26 -12.11
C ARG A 218 -9.54 1.30 -11.78
N ALA A 219 -9.31 1.03 -10.50
CA ALA A 219 -8.34 0.03 -10.03
C ALA A 219 -8.84 -1.42 -10.17
N GLY A 220 -10.00 -1.65 -10.78
CA GLY A 220 -10.58 -2.99 -10.98
C GLY A 220 -11.25 -3.57 -9.73
N ILE A 221 -11.49 -2.75 -8.71
CA ILE A 221 -12.20 -3.16 -7.51
C ILE A 221 -13.67 -2.75 -7.66
N ASP A 222 -14.58 -3.70 -7.49
CA ASP A 222 -16.02 -3.44 -7.40
C ASP A 222 -16.50 -3.61 -5.95
N PRO A 223 -16.59 -2.53 -5.15
CA PRO A 223 -17.06 -2.62 -3.77
C PRO A 223 -18.51 -3.10 -3.64
N LEU A 224 -19.33 -2.96 -4.69
CA LEU A 224 -20.71 -3.42 -4.67
C LEU A 224 -20.81 -4.95 -4.67
N SER A 225 -19.79 -5.63 -5.19
CA SER A 225 -19.68 -7.09 -5.18
C SER A 225 -19.29 -7.68 -3.82
N TYR A 226 -19.05 -6.86 -2.79
CA TYR A 226 -18.53 -7.32 -1.51
C TYR A 226 -19.60 -7.77 -0.51
N GLU A 227 -20.89 -7.62 -0.82
CA GLU A 227 -21.95 -8.20 0.02
C GLU A 227 -21.73 -9.71 0.24
N GLY A 228 -21.80 -10.14 1.50
CA GLY A 228 -21.52 -11.50 1.92
C GLY A 228 -20.05 -11.91 1.89
N ARG A 229 -19.10 -11.01 1.58
CA ARG A 229 -17.67 -11.30 1.49
C ARG A 229 -16.92 -10.82 2.72
N ARG A 230 -15.90 -11.59 3.12
CA ARG A 230 -14.91 -11.11 4.10
C ARG A 230 -13.93 -10.14 3.45
N VAL A 231 -13.88 -8.93 3.99
CA VAL A 231 -13.01 -7.84 3.52
C VAL A 231 -12.13 -7.34 4.65
N ARG A 232 -10.98 -6.75 4.29
CA ARG A 232 -10.18 -5.91 5.18
C ARG A 232 -10.23 -4.48 4.67
N VAL A 233 -10.44 -3.56 5.60
CA VAL A 233 -10.31 -2.12 5.36
C VAL A 233 -9.27 -1.52 6.29
N ARG A 234 -8.66 -0.42 5.86
CA ARG A 234 -7.70 0.35 6.65
C ARG A 234 -8.00 1.84 6.57
N GLY A 235 -8.00 2.51 7.71
CA GLY A 235 -8.28 3.94 7.76
C GLY A 235 -8.45 4.47 9.16
N TRP A 236 -8.71 5.76 9.26
CA TRP A 236 -9.02 6.43 10.52
C TRP A 236 -10.44 6.08 10.96
N ILE A 237 -10.59 5.65 12.21
CA ILE A 237 -11.91 5.46 12.83
C ILE A 237 -12.48 6.83 13.16
N THR A 238 -13.64 7.13 12.58
CA THR A 238 -14.46 8.29 12.89
C THR A 238 -15.81 7.85 13.45
N LEU A 239 -16.57 8.76 14.06
CA LEU A 239 -17.90 8.47 14.58
C LEU A 239 -18.95 9.24 13.77
N ARG A 240 -19.73 8.54 12.94
CA ARG A 240 -20.82 9.12 12.15
C ARG A 240 -22.02 8.18 12.16
N ASN A 241 -22.82 8.29 13.22
CA ASN A 241 -23.84 7.30 13.56
C ASN A 241 -23.19 5.92 13.69
N GLY A 242 -22.23 5.75 14.60
CA GLY A 242 -21.46 4.50 14.74
C GLY A 242 -20.01 4.65 14.23
N PRO A 243 -19.14 3.65 14.49
CA PRO A 243 -17.77 3.65 14.00
C PRO A 243 -17.71 3.56 12.47
N MET A 244 -16.95 4.45 11.85
CA MET A 244 -16.89 4.54 10.39
C MET A 244 -15.46 4.72 9.88
N ILE A 245 -15.13 4.02 8.79
CA ILE A 245 -13.91 4.23 8.01
C ILE A 245 -14.27 4.84 6.65
N GLU A 246 -13.61 5.94 6.30
CA GLU A 246 -13.67 6.53 4.95
C GLU A 246 -12.60 5.91 4.04
N ILE A 247 -13.05 5.38 2.90
CA ILE A 247 -12.17 4.97 1.79
C ILE A 247 -12.00 6.15 0.85
N THR A 248 -10.76 6.60 0.73
CA THR A 248 -10.37 7.71 -0.14
C THR A 248 -9.62 7.25 -1.40
N HIS A 249 -9.08 6.03 -1.38
CA HIS A 249 -8.32 5.44 -2.49
C HIS A 249 -8.33 3.89 -2.40
N PRO A 250 -8.04 3.18 -3.51
CA PRO A 250 -8.17 1.72 -3.65
C PRO A 250 -7.43 0.89 -2.60
N GLU A 251 -6.22 1.31 -2.22
CA GLU A 251 -5.32 0.57 -1.33
C GLU A 251 -5.87 0.44 0.11
N GLN A 252 -6.97 1.12 0.41
CA GLN A 252 -7.61 1.05 1.71
C GLN A 252 -8.61 -0.11 1.87
N ILE A 253 -8.95 -0.84 0.80
CA ILE A 253 -9.93 -1.91 0.83
C ILE A 253 -9.46 -3.13 0.03
N GLU A 254 -9.56 -4.32 0.62
CA GLU A 254 -9.18 -5.58 -0.02
C GLU A 254 -10.17 -6.70 0.34
N ARG A 255 -10.47 -7.56 -0.64
CA ARG A 255 -11.21 -8.81 -0.41
C ARG A 255 -10.24 -9.88 0.08
N LEU A 256 -10.56 -10.55 1.18
CA LEU A 256 -9.66 -11.56 1.77
C LEU A 256 -9.87 -12.97 1.21
N GLU A 257 -11.04 -13.23 0.67
CA GLU A 257 -11.31 -14.45 -0.08
C GLU A 257 -10.57 -14.38 -1.42
N ARG A 258 -9.51 -15.17 -1.55
CA ARG A 258 -8.94 -15.50 -2.87
C ARG A 258 -9.96 -16.37 -3.59
N GLU A 259 -10.28 -16.02 -4.83
CA GLU A 259 -10.96 -17.00 -5.70
C GLU A 259 -10.11 -18.27 -5.76
N PRO A 260 -10.72 -19.46 -5.69
CA PRO A 260 -9.97 -20.68 -5.96
C PRO A 260 -9.31 -20.55 -7.34
N ALA A 261 -8.05 -20.95 -7.46
CA ALA A 261 -7.27 -20.83 -8.70
C ALA A 261 -7.98 -21.43 -9.92
N SER A 262 -8.89 -22.38 -9.71
CA SER A 262 -9.74 -22.99 -10.74
C SER A 262 -10.76 -22.03 -11.37
N ALA A 263 -11.24 -21.01 -10.65
CA ALA A 263 -12.16 -20.01 -11.18
C ALA A 263 -11.43 -18.93 -12.01
N ALA A 264 -10.21 -18.58 -11.61
CA ALA A 264 -9.35 -17.67 -12.37
C ALA A 264 -8.92 -18.26 -13.73
N LEU A 265 -8.58 -19.55 -13.77
CA LEU A 265 -8.24 -20.25 -15.03
C LEU A 265 -9.44 -20.39 -15.98
N ARG A 266 -10.66 -20.53 -15.45
CA ARG A 266 -11.88 -20.63 -16.29
C ARG A 266 -12.22 -19.33 -16.99
N ARG A 267 -11.89 -18.18 -16.40
CA ARG A 267 -12.02 -16.89 -17.09
C ARG A 267 -10.97 -16.69 -18.17
N SER A 268 -9.71 -17.05 -17.90
CA SER A 268 -8.65 -16.92 -18.91
C SER A 268 -8.83 -17.88 -20.10
N GLY A 269 -9.54 -18.99 -19.93
CA GLY A 269 -9.84 -19.93 -21.03
C GLY A 269 -11.14 -19.65 -21.78
N ALA A 270 -12.00 -18.77 -21.28
CA ALA A 270 -13.27 -18.42 -21.93
C ALA A 270 -13.12 -17.27 -22.94
N ASP A 271 -12.01 -16.54 -22.89
CA ASP A 271 -11.73 -15.41 -23.81
C ASP A 271 -11.07 -15.87 -25.13
N ASP A 272 -10.70 -17.15 -25.26
CA ASP A 272 -10.04 -17.73 -26.45
C ASP A 272 -10.99 -18.50 -27.41
N GLU A 273 -12.27 -18.70 -27.04
CA GLU A 273 -13.26 -19.34 -27.94
C GLU A 273 -14.09 -18.28 -28.68
N SER A 274 -13.44 -17.59 -29.62
CA SER A 274 -14.07 -16.63 -30.52
C SER A 274 -13.61 -16.87 -31.96
N TRP A 275 -14.46 -17.58 -32.70
CA TRP A 275 -14.62 -17.62 -34.17
C TRP A 275 -13.54 -18.37 -34.97
N ASP A 276 -13.92 -19.49 -35.58
CA ASP A 276 -14.08 -19.60 -37.04
C ASP A 276 -14.56 -21.02 -37.39
N ASP A 277 -15.68 -21.10 -38.11
CA ASP A 277 -15.81 -21.86 -39.36
C ASP A 277 -17.26 -21.73 -39.86
N ASP A 278 -17.46 -20.63 -40.57
CA ASP A 278 -18.45 -20.47 -41.63
C ASP A 278 -17.89 -21.20 -42.86
N GLU A 279 -18.42 -22.39 -43.17
CA GLU A 279 -18.36 -22.94 -44.53
C GLU A 279 -19.72 -23.54 -44.90
N GLY A 280 -20.47 -22.78 -45.72
CA GLY A 280 -20.75 -23.17 -47.10
C GLY A 280 -21.63 -24.41 -47.34
N GLU A 281 -22.85 -24.13 -47.80
CA GLU A 281 -23.61 -24.78 -48.90
C GLU A 281 -23.27 -26.24 -49.29
N ASP A 282 -24.28 -27.11 -49.30
CA ASP A 282 -24.74 -27.83 -50.51
C ASP A 282 -25.99 -28.70 -50.23
N ASP A 283 -27.12 -28.30 -50.83
CA ASP A 283 -27.95 -29.06 -51.77
C ASP A 283 -28.54 -30.48 -51.46
N LEU A 284 -29.86 -30.58 -51.75
CA LEU A 284 -30.73 -31.75 -52.07
C LEU A 284 -31.24 -32.57 -50.84
N GLU A 285 -32.54 -32.84 -50.64
CA GLU A 285 -33.70 -33.16 -51.52
C GLU A 285 -35.03 -32.64 -50.93
#